data_AF-A0A0C9ZKI3-F1
#
_entry.id   AF-A0A0C9ZKI3-F1
#
_cell.length_a   1.000
_cell.length_b   1.000
_cell.length_c   1.000
_cell.angle_alpha   90.00
_cell.angle_beta   90.00
_cell.angle_gamma   90.00
#
_symmetry.space_group_name_H-M   'P 1'
#
loop_
_entity.id
_entity.type
_entity.pdbx_description
1 polymer ?
#
loop_
_entity_poly.entity_id
_entity_poly.type
_entity_poly.pdbx_seq_one_letter_code
_entity_poly.pdbx_strand_id
1 'polypeptide(L)'
;HASARNVIECIIGVLKRRFRILTVPPEYSMRVQARIPPALACIHNIIRTWDPVDLEDPEENPEENPESQDMGMSGSVADGVPTNADRDWMSAKRDRITECMWASYITEWARRV
;
A
#
# COMPACT_ATOMS: atom_id res chain seq x y z
N HIS A 1 6.79 29.13 1.56
CA HIS A 1 6.08 28.47 2.67
C HIS A 1 4.82 27.70 2.22
N ALA A 2 3.94 28.29 1.40
CA ALA A 2 2.69 27.64 0.95
C ALA A 2 2.91 26.38 0.09
N SER A 3 3.90 26.39 -0.82
CA SER A 3 4.21 25.23 -1.68
C SER A 3 4.61 23.97 -0.90
N ALA A 4 5.51 24.09 0.08
CA ALA A 4 5.91 22.94 0.91
C ALA A 4 4.75 22.37 1.72
N ARG A 5 3.87 23.24 2.23
CA ARG A 5 2.66 22.83 2.95
C ARG A 5 1.71 22.05 2.04
N ASN A 6 1.50 22.51 0.82
CA ASN A 6 0.67 21.83 -0.17
C ASN A 6 1.21 20.43 -0.50
N VAL A 7 2.52 20.28 -0.65
CA VAL A 7 3.16 18.97 -0.88
C VAL A 7 2.92 18.03 0.31
N ILE A 8 3.09 18.53 1.54
CA ILE A 8 2.86 17.74 2.76
C ILE A 8 1.39 17.32 2.87
N GLU A 9 0.46 18.24 2.63
CA GLU A 9 -0.98 17.97 2.67
C GLU A 9 -1.39 16.94 1.60
N CYS A 10 -0.78 17.00 0.41
CA CYS A 10 -0.98 16.02 -0.65
C CYS A 10 -0.51 14.62 -0.23
N ILE A 11 0.70 14.49 0.32
CA ILE A 11 1.24 13.21 0.81
C ILE A 11 0.33 12.62 1.89
N ILE A 12 -0.10 13.44 2.86
CA ILE A 12 -1.02 13.00 3.91
C ILE A 12 -2.36 12.58 3.30
N GLY A 13 -2.85 13.29 2.29
CA GLY A 13 -4.07 12.96 1.55
C GLY A 13 -4.00 11.59 0.89
N VAL A 14 -2.91 11.30 0.16
CA VAL A 14 -2.67 9.98 -0.47
C VAL A 14 -2.67 8.87 0.59
N LEU A 15 -1.94 9.06 1.69
CA LEU A 15 -1.88 8.06 2.77
C LEU A 15 -3.25 7.85 3.43
N LYS A 16 -4.03 8.90 3.65
CA LYS A 16 -5.38 8.81 4.22
C LYS A 16 -6.37 8.09 3.30
N ARG A 17 -6.29 8.30 1.98
CA ARG A 17 -7.13 7.59 1.00
C ARG A 17 -6.85 6.08 1.02
N ARG A 18 -5.57 5.70 1.06
CA ARG A 18 -5.16 4.29 1.02
C ARG A 18 -5.38 3.57 2.36
N PHE A 19 -5.04 4.20 3.48
CA PHE A 19 -5.00 3.55 4.79
C PHE A 19 -6.09 4.09 5.71
N ARG A 20 -7.21 3.36 5.79
CA ARG A 20 -8.38 3.71 6.64
C ARG A 20 -8.04 3.91 8.12
N ILE A 21 -6.97 3.31 8.62
CA ILE A 21 -6.49 3.53 10.01
C ILE A 21 -6.11 4.99 10.28
N LEU A 22 -5.86 5.80 9.25
CA LEU A 22 -5.59 7.24 9.38
C LEU A 22 -6.86 8.10 9.33
N THR A 23 -8.02 7.53 8.99
CA THR A 23 -9.32 8.21 8.94
C THR A 23 -10.24 7.80 10.07
N VAL A 24 -10.07 6.58 10.61
CA VAL A 24 -10.78 6.09 11.79
C VAL A 24 -10.01 6.51 13.06
N PRO A 25 -10.68 7.04 14.10
CA PRO A 25 -10.03 7.37 15.37
C PRO A 25 -9.48 6.09 16.03
N PRO A 26 -8.15 5.97 16.20
CA PRO A 26 -7.57 4.78 16.79
C PRO A 26 -7.72 4.76 18.31
N GLU A 27 -8.10 3.62 18.89
CA GLU A 27 -8.10 3.37 20.34
C GLU A 27 -6.68 3.14 20.91
N TYR A 28 -5.66 3.65 20.23
CA TYR A 28 -4.26 3.51 20.64
C TYR A 28 -3.78 4.73 21.42
N SER A 29 -2.82 4.54 22.32
CA SER A 29 -2.14 5.67 22.99
C SER A 29 -1.47 6.61 21.98
N MET A 30 -1.32 7.89 22.34
CA MET A 30 -0.65 8.91 21.50
C MET A 30 0.73 8.46 21.01
N ARG A 31 1.48 7.73 21.85
CA ARG A 31 2.80 7.18 21.52
C ARG A 31 2.75 6.20 20.36
N VAL A 32 1.70 5.39 20.28
CA VAL A 32 1.48 4.44 19.19
C VAL A 32 0.96 5.17 17.96
N GLN A 33 -0.01 6.08 18.13
CA GLN A 33 -0.56 6.88 17.03
C GLN A 33 0.53 7.64 16.25
N ALA A 34 1.49 8.25 16.95
CA ALA A 34 2.60 8.97 16.34
C ALA A 34 3.52 8.11 15.45
N ARG A 35 3.53 6.78 15.65
CA ARG A 35 4.33 5.83 14.87
C ARG A 35 3.60 5.32 13.62
N ILE A 36 2.28 5.47 13.55
CA ILE A 36 1.47 4.95 12.45
C ILE A 36 1.79 5.68 11.13
N PRO A 37 1.76 7.02 11.04
CA PRO A 37 2.05 7.72 9.78
C PRO A 37 3.42 7.39 9.15
N PRO A 38 4.56 7.41 9.87
CA PRO A 38 5.84 7.06 9.26
C PRO A 38 5.94 5.58 8.87
N ALA A 39 5.31 4.66 9.63
CA ALA A 39 5.26 3.25 9.26
C ALA A 39 4.48 3.04 7.95
N LEU A 40 3.34 3.72 7.78
CA LEU A 40 2.54 3.65 6.57
C LEU A 40 3.22 4.30 5.37
N ALA A 41 3.96 5.40 5.58
CA ALA A 41 4.78 5.99 4.53
C ALA A 41 5.88 5.01 4.06
N CYS A 42 6.51 4.29 4.98
CA CYS A 42 7.48 3.24 4.64
C CYS A 42 6.83 2.12 3.84
N ILE A 43 5.69 1.59 4.31
CA ILE A 43 4.92 0.54 3.61
C ILE A 43 4.52 1.01 2.21
N HIS A 44 4.01 2.24 2.08
CA HIS A 44 3.65 2.82 0.79
C HIS A 44 4.84 2.87 -0.17
N ASN A 45 6.02 3.28 0.30
CA ASN A 45 7.23 3.32 -0.52
C ASN A 45 7.69 1.92 -0.94
N ILE A 46 7.56 0.92 -0.06
CA ILE A 46 7.86 -0.48 -0.38
C ILE A 46 6.92 -0.97 -1.48
N ILE A 47 5.61 -0.79 -1.32
CA ILE A 47 4.61 -1.19 -2.33
C ILE A 47 4.91 -0.49 -3.65
N ARG A 48 5.16 0.82 -3.64
CA ARG A 48 5.52 1.59 -4.85
C ARG A 48 6.73 1.03 -5.59
N THR A 49 7.69 0.47 -4.87
CA THR A 49 8.95 -0.03 -5.44
C THR A 49 8.79 -1.46 -5.99
N TRP A 50 8.06 -2.31 -5.29
CA TRP A 50 8.05 -3.76 -5.53
C TRP A 50 6.74 -4.30 -6.08
N ASP A 51 5.67 -3.50 -6.00
CA ASP A 51 4.34 -3.86 -6.47
C ASP A 51 3.50 -2.62 -6.85
N PRO A 52 3.92 -1.87 -7.89
CA PRO A 52 3.27 -0.61 -8.27
C PRO A 52 1.80 -0.79 -8.70
N VAL A 53 1.42 -1.97 -9.21
CA VAL A 53 0.04 -2.30 -9.60
C VAL A 53 -0.92 -2.22 -8.42
N ASP A 54 -0.46 -2.48 -7.20
CA ASP A 54 -1.29 -2.33 -5.99
C ASP A 54 -1.68 -0.87 -5.68
N LEU A 55 -0.98 0.09 -6.30
CA LEU A 55 -1.25 1.51 -6.17
C LEU A 55 -2.13 2.07 -7.30
N GLU A 56 -2.47 1.26 -8.30
CA GLU A 56 -3.40 1.67 -9.35
C GLU A 56 -4.79 1.79 -8.73
N ASP A 57 -5.31 3.03 -8.70
CA ASP A 57 -6.67 3.29 -8.26
C ASP A 57 -7.61 3.03 -9.46
N PRO A 58 -8.49 2.02 -9.41
CA PRO A 58 -9.43 1.77 -10.49
C PRO A 58 -10.38 2.95 -10.73
N GLU A 59 -10.52 3.88 -9.78
CA GLU A 59 -11.32 5.11 -9.95
C GLU A 59 -10.55 6.25 -10.65
N GLU A 60 -9.21 6.18 -10.79
CA GLU A 60 -8.40 7.20 -11.47
C GLU A 60 -8.20 6.93 -12.98
N ASN A 61 -8.61 5.77 -13.50
CA ASN A 61 -8.47 5.41 -14.93
C ASN A 61 -9.83 5.34 -15.67
N PRO A 62 -10.34 6.45 -16.23
CA PRO A 62 -11.63 6.49 -16.91
C PRO A 62 -11.65 5.86 -18.32
N GLU A 63 -10.53 5.31 -18.83
CA GLU A 63 -10.43 4.80 -20.20
C GLU A 63 -10.65 3.27 -20.35
N GLU A 64 -10.90 2.53 -19.28
CA GLU A 64 -11.11 1.08 -19.37
C GLU A 64 -12.60 0.72 -19.46
N ASN A 65 -13.01 0.43 -20.69
CA ASN A 65 -14.27 -0.16 -21.13
C ASN A 65 -14.85 -1.21 -20.14
N PRO A 66 -16.12 -1.10 -19.68
CA PRO A 66 -16.69 -1.94 -18.61
C PRO A 66 -16.95 -3.41 -18.96
N GLU A 67 -16.51 -3.91 -20.13
CA GLU A 67 -16.88 -5.24 -20.63
C GLU A 67 -15.77 -6.31 -20.54
N SER A 68 -14.76 -6.15 -19.69
CA SER A 68 -13.76 -7.22 -19.45
C SER A 68 -13.37 -7.44 -17.99
N GLN A 69 -14.23 -7.06 -17.05
CA GLN A 69 -14.02 -7.36 -15.62
C GLN A 69 -14.72 -8.67 -15.22
N ASP A 70 -14.18 -9.79 -15.68
CA ASP A 70 -14.34 -11.08 -15.01
C ASP A 70 -13.00 -11.82 -14.96
N MET A 71 -12.27 -11.58 -13.87
CA MET A 71 -11.74 -12.61 -12.95
C MET A 71 -10.63 -12.02 -12.09
N GLY A 72 -10.91 -11.87 -10.80
CA GLY A 72 -9.86 -11.87 -9.78
C GLY A 72 -9.79 -10.65 -8.86
N MET A 73 -10.79 -10.51 -7.99
CA MET A 73 -10.67 -9.83 -6.69
C MET A 73 -9.99 -8.45 -6.69
N SER A 74 -10.71 -7.45 -7.22
CA SER A 74 -10.62 -6.13 -6.62
C SER A 74 -11.16 -6.23 -5.20
N GLY A 75 -10.27 -6.24 -4.22
CA GLY A 75 -10.57 -6.52 -2.83
C GLY A 75 -11.59 -5.54 -2.27
N SER A 76 -12.85 -5.95 -2.26
CA SER A 76 -13.86 -5.40 -1.37
C SER A 76 -13.51 -5.81 0.07
N VAL A 77 -12.50 -5.15 0.64
CA VAL A 77 -12.35 -4.99 2.10
C VAL A 77 -13.25 -3.83 2.57
N ALA A 78 -14.29 -3.54 1.80
CA ALA A 78 -15.45 -2.82 2.27
C ALA A 78 -16.40 -3.89 2.84
N ASP A 79 -16.41 -3.99 4.17
CA ASP A 79 -17.52 -4.52 4.99
C ASP A 79 -17.46 -5.98 5.52
N GLY A 80 -16.43 -6.77 5.19
CA GLY A 80 -16.32 -8.17 5.65
C GLY A 80 -15.08 -8.50 6.50
N VAL A 81 -15.22 -9.48 7.41
CA VAL A 81 -14.07 -10.17 8.04
C VAL A 81 -13.25 -10.84 6.93
N PRO A 82 -11.92 -10.65 6.85
CA PRO A 82 -11.10 -11.25 5.80
C PRO A 82 -11.25 -12.77 5.74
N THR A 83 -11.54 -13.30 4.55
CA THR A 83 -11.70 -14.73 4.30
C THR A 83 -10.35 -15.45 4.38
N ASN A 84 -10.36 -16.77 4.56
CA ASN A 84 -9.13 -17.57 4.48
C ASN A 84 -8.43 -17.42 3.12
N ALA A 85 -9.19 -17.38 2.02
CA ALA A 85 -8.66 -17.13 0.69
C ALA A 85 -7.98 -15.75 0.57
N ASP A 86 -8.54 -14.70 1.17
CA ASP A 86 -7.93 -13.37 1.21
C ASP A 86 -6.60 -13.41 1.98
N ARG A 87 -6.56 -14.15 3.09
CA ARG A 87 -5.34 -14.31 3.89
C ARG A 87 -4.24 -15.03 3.13
N ASP A 88 -4.57 -16.11 2.42
CA ASP A 88 -3.61 -16.89 1.65
C ASP A 88 -3.06 -16.07 0.49
N TRP A 89 -3.92 -15.35 -0.24
CA TRP A 89 -3.49 -14.43 -1.30
C TRP A 89 -2.59 -13.31 -0.77
N MET A 90 -2.98 -12.66 0.34
CA MET A 90 -2.16 -11.62 0.99
C MET A 90 -0.83 -12.18 1.50
N SER A 91 -0.77 -13.45 1.90
CA SER A 91 0.49 -14.11 2.28
C SER A 91 1.39 -14.28 1.06
N ALA A 92 0.88 -14.95 0.01
CA ALA A 92 1.64 -15.17 -1.22
C ALA A 92 2.14 -13.86 -1.84
N LYS A 93 1.30 -12.81 -1.79
CA LYS A 93 1.68 -11.47 -2.24
C LYS A 93 2.85 -10.89 -1.44
N ARG A 94 2.82 -11.00 -0.11
CA ARG A 94 3.92 -10.53 0.76
C ARG A 94 5.20 -11.33 0.56
N ASP A 95 5.08 -12.65 0.37
CA ASP A 95 6.22 -13.52 0.13
C ASP A 95 6.91 -13.15 -1.19
N ARG A 96 6.13 -12.93 -2.27
CA ARG A 96 6.65 -12.43 -3.56
C ARG A 96 7.44 -11.12 -3.41
N ILE A 97 6.88 -10.12 -2.70
CA ILE A 97 7.57 -8.84 -2.47
C ILE A 97 8.89 -9.07 -1.72
N THR A 98 8.86 -9.94 -0.70
CA THR A 98 10.03 -10.25 0.13
C THR A 98 11.13 -10.94 -0.69
N GLU A 99 10.76 -11.88 -1.55
CA GLU A 99 11.69 -12.56 -2.47
C GLU A 99 12.34 -11.58 -3.43
N CYS A 100 11.58 -10.67 -4.03
CA CYS A 100 12.12 -9.64 -4.92
C CYS A 100 13.08 -8.69 -4.18
N MET A 101 12.69 -8.23 -2.98
CA MET A 101 13.53 -7.40 -2.12
C MET A 101 14.86 -8.09 -1.78
N TRP A 102 14.79 -9.38 -1.41
CA TRP A 102 15.95 -10.18 -1.03
C TRP A 102 16.90 -10.42 -2.20
N ALA A 103 16.39 -10.76 -3.38
CA ALA A 103 17.20 -10.97 -4.57
C ALA A 103 17.96 -9.69 -4.99
N SER A 104 17.29 -8.53 -4.92
CA SER A 104 17.92 -7.24 -5.18
C SER A 104 19.01 -6.91 -4.15
N TYR A 105 18.75 -7.18 -2.87
CA TYR A 105 19.73 -7.00 -1.81
C TYR A 105 21.00 -7.84 -2.02
N ILE A 106 20.85 -9.13 -2.37
CA ILE A 106 21.98 -10.01 -2.68
C ILE A 106 22.77 -9.48 -3.87
N THR A 107 22.09 -9.04 -4.93
CA THR A 107 22.72 -8.49 -6.14
C THR A 107 23.51 -7.21 -5.83
N GLU A 108 22.95 -6.33 -5.01
CA GLU A 108 23.61 -5.11 -4.53
C GLU A 108 24.84 -5.44 -3.69
N TRP A 109 24.73 -6.41 -2.79
CA TRP A 109 25.83 -6.86 -1.94
C TRP A 109 26.97 -7.45 -2.77
N ALA A 110 26.66 -8.31 -3.75
CA ALA A 110 27.65 -8.90 -4.64
C ALA A 110 28.40 -7.88 -5.51
N ARG A 111 27.80 -6.70 -5.78
CA ARG A 111 28.47 -5.62 -6.53
C ARG A 111 29.44 -4.79 -5.68
N ARG A 112 29.27 -4.81 -4.36
CA ARG A 112 30.06 -4.02 -3.41
C ARG A 112 31.25 -4.78 -2.83
N VAL A 113 31.33 -6.08 -3.10
CA VAL A 113 32.42 -7.00 -2.74
C VAL A 113 33.28 -7.23 -3.98
#